data_AF-A0A7V9CNK5-F1
#
_entry.id   AF-A0A7V9CNK5-F1
#
_cell.length_a   1.000
_cell.length_b   1.000
_cell.length_c   1.000
_cell.angle_alpha   90.00
_cell.angle_beta   90.00
_cell.angle_gamma   90.00
#
_symmetry.space_group_name_H-M   'P 1'
#
loop_
_entity.id
_entity.type
_entity.pdbx_description
1 polymer ?
#
loop_
_entity_poly.entity_id
_entity_poly.type
_entity_poly.pdbx_seq_one_letter_code
_entity_poly.pdbx_strand_id
1 'polypeptide(L)' 'MSVLEQLRQLYFQATERTIDEDFDAAIGLFKQLPEEERDKAAVFMEGLAEMRSEWSRGAPRGPRKPASKRP' A
#
# COMPACT_ATOMS: atom_id res chain seq x y z
N MET A 1 -3.14 16.11 14.64
CA MET A 1 -2.76 15.14 13.61
C MET A 1 -3.93 15.00 12.65
N SER A 2 -3.74 15.33 11.38
CA SER A 2 -4.74 15.13 10.33
C SER A 2 -4.83 13.65 9.94
N VAL A 3 -5.85 13.30 9.16
CA VAL A 3 -6.00 11.94 8.62
C VAL A 3 -4.85 11.62 7.65
N LEU A 4 -4.42 12.59 6.84
CA LEU A 4 -3.28 12.45 5.94
C LEU A 4 -1.96 12.22 6.70
N GLU A 5 -1.76 12.91 7.82
CA GLU A 5 -0.58 12.71 8.67
C GLU A 5 -0.54 11.30 9.29
N GLN A 6 -1.70 10.76 9.69
CA GLN A 6 -1.79 9.39 10.21
C GLN A 6 -1.51 8.34 9.14
N LEU A 7 -2.03 8.54 7.92
CA LEU A 7 -1.77 7.66 6.79
C LEU A 7 -0.29 7.68 6.39
N ARG A 8 0.32 8.87 6.38
CA ARG A 8 1.77 9.02 6.20
C ARG A 8 2.56 8.27 7.28
N GLN A 9 2.11 8.36 8.53
CA GLN A 9 2.78 7.67 9.63
C GLN A 9 2.70 6.15 9.48
N LEU A 10 1.54 5.59 9.12
CA LEU A 10 1.40 4.16 8.82
C LEU A 10 2.37 3.73 7.72
N TYR A 11 2.46 4.49 6.63
CA TYR A 11 3.42 4.19 5.56
C TYR A 11 4.87 4.09 6.05
N PHE A 12 5.33 5.01 6.90
CA PHE A 12 6.72 4.99 7.40
C PHE A 12 6.97 3.98 8.53
N GLN A 13 5.93 3.53 9.22
CA GLN A 13 6.04 2.60 10.35
C GLN A 13 5.70 1.15 9.98
N ALA A 14 5.13 0.92 8.80
CA ALA A 14 4.73 -0.42 8.37
C ALA A 14 5.93 -1.37 8.31
N THR A 15 5.71 -2.59 8.76
CA THR A 15 6.70 -3.67 8.76
C THR A 15 6.10 -4.92 8.13
N GLU A 16 6.95 -5.86 7.70
CA GLU A 16 6.49 -7.17 7.19
C GLU A 16 5.49 -7.87 8.14
N ARG A 17 5.65 -7.67 9.45
CA ARG A 17 4.77 -8.28 10.46
C ARG A 17 3.42 -7.60 10.61
N THR A 18 3.34 -6.31 10.29
CA THR A 18 2.16 -5.47 10.54
C THR A 18 1.48 -5.01 9.26
N ILE A 19 2.08 -5.25 8.09
CA ILE A 19 1.66 -4.65 6.81
C ILE A 19 0.21 -4.95 6.43
N ASP A 20 -0.32 -6.13 6.75
CA ASP A 20 -1.72 -6.44 6.48
C ASP A 20 -2.66 -5.59 7.37
N GLU A 21 -2.35 -5.47 8.66
CA GLU A 21 -3.11 -4.66 9.62
C GLU A 21 -2.98 -3.16 9.31
N ASP A 22 -1.77 -2.69 9.00
CA ASP A 22 -1.47 -1.30 8.64
C ASP A 22 -2.18 -0.91 7.33
N PHE A 23 -2.24 -1.82 6.35
CA PHE A 23 -2.93 -1.58 5.09
C PHE A 23 -4.44 -1.46 5.28
N ASP A 24 -5.05 -2.32 6.10
CA ASP A 24 -6.47 -2.25 6.44
C ASP A 24 -6.81 -0.95 7.18
N ALA A 25 -5.96 -0.54 8.12
CA ALA A 25 -6.08 0.75 8.80
C ALA A 25 -5.96 1.93 7.83
N ALA A 26 -5.01 1.86 6.89
CA ALA A 26 -4.81 2.89 5.87
C ALA A 26 -6.02 3.02 4.93
N ILE A 27 -6.68 1.91 4.55
CA ILE A 27 -7.96 1.96 3.80
C ILE A 27 -9.03 2.72 4.59
N GLY A 28 -9.10 2.48 5.90
CA GLY A 28 -10.01 3.19 6.80
C GLY A 28 -9.77 4.70 6.81
N LEU A 29 -8.52 5.12 6.97
CA LEU A 29 -8.12 6.53 6.94
C LEU A 29 -8.36 7.15 5.56
N PHE A 30 -8.02 6.46 4.48
CA PHE A 30 -8.18 6.95 3.11
C PHE A 30 -9.63 7.32 2.79
N LYS A 31 -10.60 6.53 3.27
CA LYS A 31 -12.04 6.80 3.08
C LYS A 31 -12.51 8.08 3.78
N GLN A 32 -11.83 8.52 4.84
CA GLN A 32 -12.18 9.71 5.61
C GLN A 32 -11.61 11.00 4.98
N LEU A 33 -10.71 10.89 4.00
CA LEU A 33 -10.07 12.05 3.40
C LEU A 33 -11.00 12.82 2.46
N PRO A 34 -10.93 14.17 2.49
CA PRO A 34 -11.54 15.02 1.48
C PRO A 34 -10.84 14.84 0.13
N GLU A 35 -11.52 15.21 -0.95
CA GLU A 35 -11.06 14.99 -2.32
C GLU A 35 -9.69 15.61 -2.58
N GLU A 36 -9.44 16.83 -2.09
CA GLU A 36 -8.14 17.52 -2.23
C GLU A 36 -6.94 16.82 -1.58
N GLU A 37 -7.18 15.94 -0.60
CA GLU A 37 -6.12 15.21 0.11
C GLU A 37 -5.96 13.78 -0.41
N ARG A 38 -6.95 13.25 -1.14
CA ARG A 38 -6.91 11.89 -1.69
C ARG A 38 -5.78 11.69 -2.68
N ASP A 39 -5.48 12.68 -3.52
CA ASP A 39 -4.38 12.59 -4.48
C ASP A 39 -3.03 12.41 -3.79
N LYS A 40 -2.80 13.13 -2.67
CA LYS A 40 -1.59 12.99 -1.87
C LYS A 40 -1.56 11.67 -1.11
N ALA A 41 -2.71 11.25 -0.60
CA ALA A 41 -2.84 9.99 0.12
C ALA A 41 -2.68 8.75 -0.78
N ALA A 42 -3.07 8.85 -2.06
CA ALA A 42 -2.95 7.77 -3.02
C ALA A 42 -1.50 7.30 -3.15
N VAL A 43 -0.53 8.22 -3.11
CA VAL A 43 0.91 7.88 -3.16
C VAL A 43 1.32 6.96 -2.00
N PHE A 44 0.84 7.23 -0.79
CA PHE A 44 1.12 6.38 0.37
C PHE A 44 0.38 5.04 0.30
N MET A 45 -0.85 5.03 -0.23
CA MET A 45 -1.63 3.80 -0.44
C MET A 45 -0.96 2.87 -1.47
N GLU A 46 -0.44 3.44 -2.57
CA GLU A 46 0.32 2.69 -3.59
C GLU A 46 1.57 2.05 -2.98
N GLY A 47 2.35 2.81 -2.21
CA GLY A 47 3.55 2.28 -1.57
C GLY A 47 3.27 1.24 -0.48
N LEU A 48 2.20 1.39 0.31
CA LEU A 48 1.74 0.34 1.24
C LEU A 48 1.31 -0.92 0.49
N ALA A 49 0.62 -0.79 -0.64
CA ALA A 49 0.22 -1.93 -1.46
C ALA A 49 1.43 -2.66 -2.08
N GLU A 50 2.47 -1.90 -2.48
CA GLU A 50 3.73 -2.45 -2.97
C GLU A 50 4.45 -3.23 -1.87
N MET A 51 4.69 -2.61 -0.70
CA MET A 51 5.31 -3.27 0.46
C MET A 51 4.57 -4.54 0.86
N ARG A 52 3.23 -4.47 0.93
CA ARG A 52 2.37 -5.63 1.20
C ARG A 52 2.58 -6.74 0.18
N SER A 53 2.63 -6.38 -1.10
CA SER A 53 2.92 -7.34 -2.16
C SER A 53 4.33 -7.90 -2.04
N GLU A 54 5.36 -7.11 -1.74
CA GLU A 54 6.73 -7.61 -1.61
C GLU A 54 6.88 -8.59 -0.44
N TRP A 55 6.35 -8.24 0.73
CA TRP A 55 6.46 -9.04 1.94
C TRP A 55 5.56 -10.27 1.93
N SER A 56 4.33 -10.16 1.42
CA SER A 56 3.46 -11.33 1.17
C SER A 56 4.11 -12.34 0.23
N ARG A 57 5.04 -11.88 -0.63
CA ARG A 57 5.67 -12.73 -1.63
C ARG A 57 6.84 -13.55 -1.13
N GLY A 58 7.50 -13.22 -0.01
CA GLY A 58 8.47 -14.04 0.76
C GLY A 58 9.52 -14.90 0.02
N ALA A 59 9.60 -14.82 -1.30
CA ALA A 59 10.29 -15.76 -2.16
C ALA A 59 10.59 -15.07 -3.50
N PRO A 60 11.79 -15.28 -4.07
CA PRO A 60 12.20 -14.63 -5.31
C PRO A 60 11.20 -15.03 -6.41
N ARG A 61 10.33 -14.10 -6.80
CA ARG A 61 9.62 -14.22 -8.07
C ARG A 61 10.63 -13.90 -9.15
N GLY A 62 11.21 -14.97 -9.70
CA GLY A 62 11.90 -14.93 -10.99
C GLY A 62 11.05 -14.18 -12.03
N PRO A 63 11.69 -13.66 -13.09
CA PRO A 63 11.12 -12.64 -13.96
C PRO A 63 9.71 -13.03 -14.40
N ARG A 64 8.75 -12.12 -14.19
CA ARG A 64 7.36 -12.29 -14.62
C ARG A 64 7.39 -12.64 -16.11
N LYS A 65 7.14 -13.91 -16.45
CA LYS A 65 6.98 -14.29 -17.85
C LYS A 65 5.84 -13.44 -18.41
N PRO A 66 6.04 -12.72 -19.53
CA PRO A 66 4.94 -12.03 -20.18
C PRO A 66 3.90 -13.10 -20.53
N ALA A 67 2.66 -12.88 -20.07
CA ALA A 67 1.54 -13.73 -20.42
C ALA A 67 1.49 -13.84 -21.95
N SER A 68 1.83 -15.03 -22.45
CA SER A 68 1.82 -15.31 -23.87
C SER A 68 0.40 -15.06 -24.39
N LYS A 69 0.26 -14.04 -25.24
CA LYS A 69 -0.88 -13.96 -26.14
C LYS A 69 -0.84 -15.21 -27.01
N ARG A 70 -1.77 -16.15 -26.79
CA ARG A 70 -2.09 -17.23 -27.73
C ARG A 70 -2.85 -16.61 -28.91
N PRO A 71 -2.35 -16.68 -30.16
CA PRO A 71 -3.20 -16.92 -31.31
C PRO A 71 -3.62 -18.40 -31.38
#